data_AF-A0A2T6ZZF6-F1
#
_entry.id   AF-A0A2T6ZZF6-F1
#
_cell.length_a   1.000
_cell.length_b   1.000
_cell.length_c   1.000
_cell.angle_alpha   90.00
_cell.angle_beta   90.00
_cell.angle_gamma   90.00
#
_symmetry.space_group_name_H-M   'P 1'
#
loop_
_entity.id
_entity.type
_entity.pdbx_description
1 polymer ?
#
loop_
_entity_poly.entity_id
_entity_poly.type
_entity_poly.pdbx_seq_one_letter_code
_entity_poly.pdbx_strand_id
1 'polypeptide(L)'
;MPVLGKPGGWVARRLQFPSSSDNVVLSPASCWHLEINPDTTFLPCPYYRFPRFLAYLEALISTIDALVSVGDNPLLPIYQYAIMMVLLEKRPELKGMVSPGDQFFMDFYMKQYARSGKLRVLELRKGIMAGTISVDAARAVVPRPDLARRRIKEKYLRQGMGGGMVMGAPLWLRWYTGEQW
;
A
#
# COMPACT_ATOMS: atom_id res chain seq x y z
N MET A 1 -34.63 -17.98 33.72
CA MET A 1 -33.25 -17.48 33.78
C MET A 1 -32.33 -18.57 33.25
N PRO A 2 -31.72 -18.45 32.07
CA PRO A 2 -30.87 -19.51 31.53
C PRO A 2 -29.42 -19.38 32.02
N VAL A 3 -28.80 -20.53 32.20
CA VAL A 3 -27.50 -20.80 32.82
C VAL A 3 -26.35 -20.46 31.86
N LEU A 4 -25.36 -19.70 32.34
CA LEU A 4 -24.10 -19.41 31.64
C LEU A 4 -23.19 -20.65 31.65
N GLY A 5 -23.03 -21.28 30.49
CA GLY A 5 -22.04 -22.35 30.25
C GLY A 5 -20.61 -21.83 30.21
N LYS A 6 -19.66 -22.67 30.66
CA LYS A 6 -18.22 -22.39 30.84
C LYS A 6 -17.50 -21.89 29.57
N PRO A 7 -16.46 -21.05 29.69
CA PRO A 7 -15.67 -20.58 28.56
C PRO A 7 -14.63 -21.64 28.17
N GLY A 8 -14.84 -22.30 27.02
CA GLY A 8 -13.89 -23.26 26.46
C GLY A 8 -13.71 -23.04 24.96
N GLY A 9 -12.46 -22.81 24.54
CA GLY A 9 -12.00 -23.10 23.18
C GLY A 9 -12.10 -21.95 22.17
N TRP A 10 -11.29 -20.90 22.33
CA TRP A 10 -10.91 -20.04 21.19
C TRP A 10 -9.92 -20.79 20.31
N VAL A 11 -10.41 -21.79 19.57
CA VAL A 11 -9.72 -22.26 18.37
C VAL A 11 -9.66 -21.06 17.43
N ALA A 12 -8.45 -20.64 17.09
CA ALA A 12 -8.16 -19.55 16.19
C ALA A 12 -8.98 -19.71 14.90
N ARG A 13 -10.11 -19.00 14.81
CA ARG A 13 -10.84 -18.86 13.56
C ARG A 13 -9.99 -17.93 12.70
N ARG A 14 -9.11 -18.51 11.88
CA ARG A 14 -8.70 -17.83 10.64
C ARG A 14 -10.00 -17.44 9.95
N LEU A 15 -10.14 -16.15 9.62
CA LEU A 15 -11.17 -15.69 8.71
C LEU A 15 -11.01 -16.46 7.40
N GLN A 16 -11.71 -17.60 7.29
CA GLN A 16 -11.88 -18.30 6.04
C GLN A 16 -12.94 -17.52 5.29
N PHE A 17 -12.49 -16.62 4.42
CA PHE A 17 -13.37 -16.04 3.43
C PHE A 17 -13.72 -17.14 2.43
N PRO A 18 -15.01 -17.34 2.09
CA PRO A 18 -15.36 -18.17 0.94
C PRO A 18 -14.67 -17.58 -0.30
N SER A 19 -14.18 -18.44 -1.18
CA SER A 19 -13.61 -18.06 -2.47
C SER A 19 -14.71 -17.55 -3.40
N SER A 20 -15.35 -16.43 -3.08
CA SER A 20 -16.15 -15.68 -4.05
C SER A 20 -15.23 -14.70 -4.77
N SER A 21 -15.49 -14.51 -6.06
CA SER A 21 -14.77 -13.55 -6.93
C SER A 21 -15.13 -12.09 -6.62
N ASP A 22 -15.57 -11.79 -5.40
CA ASP A 22 -15.95 -10.45 -4.99
C ASP A 22 -14.67 -9.68 -4.67
N ASN A 23 -14.28 -8.84 -5.62
CA ASN A 23 -13.18 -7.90 -5.44
C ASN A 23 -13.46 -7.01 -4.22
N VAL A 24 -12.83 -7.33 -3.08
CA VAL A 24 -12.91 -6.51 -1.87
C VAL A 24 -12.17 -5.21 -2.13
N VAL A 25 -12.92 -4.16 -2.46
CA VAL A 25 -12.39 -2.80 -2.57
C VAL A 25 -12.46 -2.15 -1.19
N LEU A 26 -11.31 -1.89 -0.58
CA LEU A 26 -11.22 -1.04 0.60
C LEU A 26 -11.53 0.39 0.16
N SER A 27 -12.75 0.84 0.45
CA SER A 27 -13.17 2.23 0.26
C SER A 27 -12.83 3.06 1.50
N PRO A 28 -12.31 4.29 1.35
CA PRO A 28 -12.12 5.21 2.47
C PRO A 28 -13.39 5.35 3.29
N ALA A 29 -13.23 5.59 4.59
CA ALA A 29 -14.35 5.85 5.49
C ALA A 29 -15.25 7.02 5.02
N SER A 30 -14.74 7.93 4.17
CA SER A 30 -15.52 9.02 3.55
C SER A 30 -16.49 8.58 2.45
N CYS A 31 -16.31 7.38 1.90
CA CYS A 31 -17.20 6.81 0.87
C CYS A 31 -18.40 6.07 1.49
N TRP A 32 -18.25 5.68 2.75
CA TRP A 32 -19.36 5.34 3.61
C TRP A 32 -19.82 6.69 4.19
N HIS A 33 -21.11 7.01 4.21
CA HIS A 33 -21.60 8.28 4.77
C HIS A 33 -21.49 8.32 6.30
N LEU A 34 -20.30 8.04 6.83
CA LEU A 34 -19.94 8.22 8.23
C LEU A 34 -19.39 9.64 8.31
N GLU A 35 -20.19 10.58 8.80
CA GLU A 35 -19.69 11.90 9.19
C GLU A 35 -18.58 11.72 10.22
N ILE A 36 -17.32 11.80 9.79
CA ILE A 36 -16.14 11.64 10.64
C ILE A 36 -15.98 12.92 11.47
N ASN A 37 -16.65 12.99 12.62
CA ASN A 37 -16.50 14.05 13.64
C ASN A 37 -15.92 13.44 14.93
N PRO A 38 -15.33 14.23 15.85
CA PRO A 38 -14.74 13.73 17.11
C PRO A 38 -15.68 12.82 17.91
N ASP A 39 -16.99 13.07 17.79
CA ASP A 39 -18.05 12.36 18.50
C ASP A 39 -18.44 11.02 17.85
N THR A 40 -18.14 10.80 16.57
CA THR A 40 -18.32 9.52 15.86
C THR A 40 -17.01 8.77 15.62
N THR A 41 -15.85 9.43 15.76
CA THR A 41 -14.54 8.84 15.46
C THR A 41 -13.97 7.97 16.58
N PHE A 42 -14.57 7.99 17.76
CA PHE A 42 -14.08 7.21 18.89
C PHE A 42 -15.24 6.64 19.68
N LEU A 43 -16.09 5.82 19.05
CA LEU A 43 -16.99 4.99 19.85
C LEU A 43 -16.14 4.14 20.79
N PRO A 44 -16.30 4.27 22.12
CA PRO A 44 -15.70 3.37 23.09
C PRO A 44 -16.54 2.08 23.08
N CYS A 45 -16.62 1.42 21.92
CA CYS A 45 -17.10 0.06 21.85
C CYS A 45 -15.87 -0.83 22.08
N PRO A 46 -15.74 -1.51 23.23
CA PRO A 46 -14.59 -2.38 23.49
C PRO A 46 -14.49 -3.55 22.50
N TYR A 47 -15.54 -3.77 21.70
CA TYR A 47 -15.67 -4.86 20.73
C TYR A 47 -15.38 -4.44 19.27
N TYR A 48 -15.38 -3.14 18.96
CA TYR A 48 -15.03 -2.63 17.63
C TYR A 48 -13.80 -1.73 17.73
N ARG A 49 -12.64 -2.38 17.87
CA ARG A 49 -11.34 -1.73 17.66
C ARG A 49 -11.24 -1.38 16.18
N PHE A 50 -11.31 -0.09 15.86
CA PHE A 50 -10.86 0.43 14.57
C PHE A 50 -9.54 -0.26 14.18
N PRO A 51 -9.37 -0.69 12.92
CA PRO A 51 -8.21 -1.50 12.57
C PRO A 51 -6.95 -0.75 13.01
N ARG A 52 -6.13 -1.43 13.82
CA ARG A 52 -4.80 -0.94 14.20
C ARG A 52 -4.15 -0.46 12.91
N PHE A 53 -3.74 0.81 12.81
CA PHE A 53 -3.34 1.41 11.54
C PHE A 53 -2.32 0.57 10.75
N LEU A 54 -1.45 -0.16 11.44
CA LEU A 54 -0.56 -1.17 10.85
C LEU A 54 -1.32 -2.29 10.13
N ALA A 55 -2.32 -2.92 10.77
CA ALA A 55 -3.14 -3.95 10.16
C ALA A 55 -3.94 -3.43 8.95
N TYR A 56 -4.38 -2.16 9.00
CA TYR A 56 -5.00 -1.52 7.85
C TYR A 56 -4.01 -1.33 6.70
N LEU A 57 -2.78 -0.89 7.00
CA LEU A 57 -1.71 -0.75 6.01
C LEU A 57 -1.36 -2.11 5.36
N GLU A 58 -1.21 -3.17 6.16
CA GLU A 58 -0.99 -4.53 5.68
C GLU A 58 -2.14 -5.00 4.78
N ALA A 59 -3.39 -4.72 5.15
CA ALA A 59 -4.56 -5.03 4.34
C ALA A 59 -4.57 -4.29 3.00
N LEU A 60 -4.13 -3.02 2.95
CA LEU A 60 -3.97 -2.28 1.69
C LEU A 60 -2.93 -2.94 0.78
N ILE A 61 -1.79 -3.35 1.33
CA ILE A 61 -0.73 -4.04 0.56
C ILE A 61 -1.24 -5.37 0.02
N SER A 62 -1.94 -6.16 0.84
CA SER A 62 -2.56 -7.41 0.39
C SER A 62 -3.63 -7.19 -0.68
N THR A 63 -4.41 -6.11 -0.58
CA THR A 63 -5.40 -5.73 -1.60
C THR A 63 -4.71 -5.39 -2.92
N ILE A 64 -3.61 -4.64 -2.89
CA ILE A 64 -2.81 -4.32 -4.07
C ILE A 64 -2.26 -5.60 -4.72
N ASP A 65 -1.73 -6.53 -3.92
CA ASP A 65 -1.22 -7.83 -4.40
C ASP A 65 -2.31 -8.62 -5.14
N ALA A 66 -3.51 -8.70 -4.56
CA ALA A 66 -4.66 -9.35 -5.19
C ALA A 66 -5.05 -8.68 -6.51
N LEU A 67 -5.24 -7.36 -6.51
CA LEU A 67 -5.67 -6.60 -7.71
C LEU A 67 -4.67 -6.72 -8.86
N VAL A 68 -3.37 -6.62 -8.57
CA VAL A 68 -2.31 -6.73 -9.60
C VAL A 68 -2.23 -8.15 -10.17
N SER A 69 -2.47 -9.15 -9.32
CA SER A 69 -2.48 -10.57 -9.71
C SER A 69 -3.63 -10.88 -10.66
N VAL A 70 -4.84 -10.39 -10.38
CA VAL A 70 -5.99 -10.52 -11.28
C VAL A 70 -5.73 -9.81 -12.61
N GLY A 71 -5.06 -8.64 -12.57
CA GLY A 71 -4.70 -7.90 -13.77
C GLY A 71 -5.80 -6.97 -14.29
N ASP A 72 -6.81 -6.74 -13.45
CA ASP A 72 -7.89 -5.80 -13.70
C ASP A 72 -7.42 -4.34 -13.59
N ASN A 73 -8.37 -3.41 -13.76
CA ASN A 73 -8.24 -1.96 -13.74
C ASN A 73 -6.98 -1.44 -13.00
N PRO A 74 -5.95 -0.95 -13.72
CA PRO A 74 -4.67 -0.56 -13.13
C PRO A 74 -4.79 0.66 -12.20
N LEU A 75 -5.90 1.38 -12.23
CA LEU A 75 -6.16 2.53 -11.37
C LEU A 75 -6.46 2.12 -9.93
N LEU A 76 -7.07 0.95 -9.70
CA LEU A 76 -7.42 0.50 -8.36
C LEU A 76 -6.17 0.26 -7.49
N PRO A 77 -5.14 -0.50 -7.94
CA PRO A 77 -3.89 -0.61 -7.20
C PRO A 77 -3.21 0.74 -6.92
N ILE A 78 -3.29 1.69 -7.87
CA ILE A 78 -2.69 3.02 -7.71
C ILE A 78 -3.42 3.80 -6.61
N TYR A 79 -4.75 3.75 -6.61
CA TYR A 79 -5.56 4.42 -5.60
C TYR A 79 -5.30 3.88 -4.19
N GLN A 80 -5.27 2.55 -4.04
CA GLN A 80 -4.96 1.91 -2.75
C GLN A 80 -3.55 2.29 -2.26
N TYR A 81 -2.58 2.35 -3.18
CA TYR A 81 -1.24 2.80 -2.84
C TYR A 81 -1.21 4.27 -2.40
N ALA A 82 -1.97 5.15 -3.07
CA ALA A 82 -2.03 6.56 -2.70
C ALA A 82 -2.61 6.75 -1.28
N ILE A 83 -3.64 5.99 -0.92
CA ILE A 83 -4.19 5.99 0.46
C ILE A 83 -3.13 5.57 1.47
N MET A 84 -2.38 4.51 1.16
CA MET A 84 -1.29 4.02 1.99
C MET A 84 -0.22 5.10 2.24
N MET A 85 0.18 5.85 1.20
CA MET A 85 1.16 6.94 1.33
C MET A 85 0.65 8.10 2.18
N VAL A 86 -0.61 8.52 1.99
CA VAL A 86 -1.23 9.58 2.80
C VAL A 86 -1.31 9.15 4.28
N LEU A 87 -1.57 7.87 4.54
CA LEU A 87 -1.59 7.35 5.91
C LEU A 87 -0.20 7.42 6.55
N LEU A 88 0.85 7.04 5.83
CA LEU A 88 2.23 7.10 6.32
C LEU A 88 2.73 8.53 6.52
N GLU A 89 2.27 9.48 5.70
CA GLU A 89 2.56 10.90 5.90
C GLU A 89 1.94 11.42 7.19
N LYS A 90 0.69 11.04 7.48
CA LYS A 90 -0.01 11.43 8.72
C LYS A 90 0.51 10.71 9.97
N ARG A 91 1.11 9.53 9.79
CA ARG A 91 1.53 8.62 10.86
C ARG A 91 2.91 8.02 10.54
N PRO A 92 3.98 8.85 10.55
CA PRO A 92 5.32 8.41 10.18
C PRO A 92 5.86 7.27 11.06
N GLU A 93 5.38 7.15 12.30
CA GLU A 93 5.70 6.06 13.22
C GLU A 93 5.40 4.67 12.64
N LEU A 94 4.39 4.56 11.77
CA LEU A 94 4.01 3.29 11.15
C LEU A 94 5.11 2.75 10.21
N LYS A 95 5.92 3.64 9.63
CA LYS A 95 7.02 3.25 8.75
C LYS A 95 8.07 2.40 9.48
N GLY A 96 8.28 2.63 10.77
CA GLY A 96 9.18 1.82 11.59
C GLY A 96 8.57 0.49 12.05
N MET A 97 7.24 0.34 11.97
CA MET A 97 6.52 -0.82 12.46
C MET A 97 6.22 -1.86 11.38
N VAL A 98 6.28 -1.46 10.12
CA VAL A 98 6.05 -2.37 8.99
C VAL A 98 7.17 -3.39 8.83
N SER A 99 6.81 -4.55 8.29
CA SER A 99 7.77 -5.61 8.00
C SER A 99 8.82 -5.17 6.95
N PRO A 100 10.01 -5.80 6.93
CA PRO A 100 11.02 -5.51 5.91
C PRO A 100 10.51 -5.73 4.47
N GLY A 101 9.63 -6.72 4.27
CA GLY A 101 9.01 -6.97 2.96
C GLY A 101 8.06 -5.86 2.53
N ASP A 102 7.28 -5.30 3.46
CA ASP A 102 6.39 -4.18 3.20
C ASP A 102 7.16 -2.88 2.97
N GLN A 103 8.24 -2.63 3.72
CA GLN A 103 9.16 -1.52 3.45
C GLN A 103 9.73 -1.61 2.04
N PHE A 104 10.22 -2.80 1.65
CA PHE A 104 10.70 -3.05 0.30
C PHE A 104 9.61 -2.76 -0.76
N PHE A 105 8.38 -3.20 -0.53
CA PHE A 105 7.27 -2.92 -1.43
C PHE A 105 7.03 -1.41 -1.59
N MET A 106 6.95 -0.66 -0.49
CA MET A 106 6.76 0.80 -0.53
C MET A 106 7.92 1.52 -1.24
N ASP A 107 9.15 1.00 -1.11
CA ASP A 107 10.30 1.61 -1.77
C ASP A 107 10.29 1.40 -3.30
N PHE A 108 9.74 0.30 -3.81
CA PHE A 108 9.95 -0.11 -5.21
C PHE A 108 8.69 -0.24 -6.06
N TYR A 109 7.50 -0.44 -5.48
CA TYR A 109 6.31 -0.79 -6.25
C TYR A 109 5.89 0.30 -7.25
N MET A 110 5.76 1.56 -6.81
CA MET A 110 5.38 2.66 -7.70
C MET A 110 6.51 3.13 -8.62
N LYS A 111 7.75 2.67 -8.40
CA LYS A 111 8.85 2.88 -9.34
C LYS A 111 8.73 2.00 -10.59
N GLN A 112 7.87 0.97 -10.56
CA GLN A 112 7.59 0.10 -11.69
C GLN A 112 6.42 0.63 -12.53
N TYR A 113 6.66 0.90 -13.81
CA TYR A 113 5.59 1.27 -14.76
C TYR A 113 4.86 0.05 -15.30
N ALA A 114 5.62 -0.95 -15.76
CA ALA A 114 5.07 -2.17 -16.33
C ALA A 114 4.49 -3.09 -15.26
N ARG A 115 3.37 -3.76 -15.59
CA ARG A 115 2.74 -4.77 -14.73
C ARG A 115 3.71 -5.88 -14.34
N SER A 116 4.55 -6.33 -15.26
CA SER A 116 5.59 -7.35 -15.00
C SER A 116 6.57 -6.92 -13.90
N GLY A 117 7.00 -5.65 -13.91
CA GLY A 117 7.84 -5.08 -12.85
C GLY A 117 7.11 -5.05 -11.49
N LYS A 118 5.83 -4.65 -11.48
CA LYS A 118 5.00 -4.65 -10.27
C LYS A 118 4.84 -6.05 -9.67
N LEU A 119 4.55 -7.05 -10.52
CA LEU A 119 4.48 -8.46 -10.12
C LEU A 119 5.81 -8.95 -9.54
N ARG A 120 6.94 -8.56 -10.16
CA ARG A 120 8.27 -8.91 -9.65
C ARG A 120 8.54 -8.33 -8.26
N VAL A 121 8.13 -7.09 -7.98
CA VAL A 121 8.25 -6.51 -6.65
C VAL A 121 7.42 -7.29 -5.62
N LEU A 122 6.19 -7.68 -5.97
CA LEU A 122 5.32 -8.47 -5.09
C LEU A 122 5.90 -9.88 -4.81
N GLU A 123 6.47 -10.52 -5.82
CA GLU A 123 7.16 -11.80 -5.67
C GLU A 123 8.36 -11.70 -4.72
N LEU A 124 9.22 -10.69 -4.92
CA LEU A 124 10.37 -10.44 -4.04
C LEU A 124 9.93 -10.13 -2.60
N ARG A 125 8.86 -9.35 -2.42
CA ARG A 125 8.26 -9.12 -1.09
C ARG A 125 7.88 -10.43 -0.42
N LYS A 126 7.18 -11.33 -1.12
CA LYS A 126 6.79 -12.64 -0.57
C LYS A 126 8.01 -13.46 -0.15
N GLY A 127 9.08 -13.43 -0.96
CA GLY A 127 10.35 -14.08 -0.62
C GLY A 127 11.01 -13.50 0.64
N ILE A 128 11.03 -12.16 0.77
CA ILE A 128 11.56 -11.50 1.98
C ILE A 128 10.77 -11.92 3.22
N MET A 129 9.43 -11.91 3.13
CA MET A 129 8.55 -12.30 4.23
C MET A 129 8.69 -13.78 4.62
N ALA A 130 8.99 -14.65 3.64
CA ALA A 130 9.27 -16.05 3.87
C ALA A 130 10.72 -16.32 4.33
N GLY A 131 11.58 -15.31 4.37
CA GLY A 131 13.00 -15.44 4.68
C GLY A 131 13.82 -16.18 3.61
N THR A 132 13.27 -16.36 2.40
CA THR A 132 13.96 -17.07 1.31
C THR A 132 14.94 -16.18 0.55
N ILE A 133 14.80 -14.86 0.67
CA ILE A 133 15.72 -13.87 0.10
C ILE A 133 15.90 -12.72 1.10
N SER A 134 17.11 -12.18 1.23
CA SER A 134 17.36 -10.99 2.03
C SER A 134 16.88 -9.72 1.31
N VAL A 135 16.62 -8.66 2.07
CA VAL A 135 16.24 -7.36 1.49
C VAL A 135 17.30 -6.83 0.53
N ASP A 136 18.60 -7.00 0.86
CA ASP A 136 19.70 -6.52 0.02
C ASP A 136 19.81 -7.31 -1.29
N ALA A 137 19.63 -8.63 -1.23
CA ALA A 137 19.59 -9.45 -2.43
C ALA A 137 18.39 -9.07 -3.32
N ALA A 138 17.22 -8.84 -2.73
CA ALA A 138 16.04 -8.37 -3.45
C ALA A 138 16.26 -6.99 -4.11
N ARG A 139 16.94 -6.06 -3.43
CA ARG A 139 17.31 -4.73 -3.95
C ARG A 139 18.27 -4.80 -5.13
N ALA A 140 19.16 -5.79 -5.16
CA ALA A 140 20.10 -5.98 -6.27
C ALA A 140 19.40 -6.47 -7.55
N VAL A 141 18.33 -7.26 -7.42
CA VAL A 141 17.66 -7.91 -8.57
C VAL A 141 16.37 -7.21 -9.02
N VAL A 142 15.81 -6.31 -8.21
CA VAL A 142 14.58 -5.59 -8.56
C VAL A 142 14.82 -4.72 -9.79
N PRO A 143 13.94 -4.74 -10.81
CA PRO A 143 14.08 -3.86 -11.97
C PRO A 143 14.10 -2.39 -11.53
N ARG A 144 14.99 -1.58 -12.12
CA ARG A 144 15.16 -0.14 -11.80
C ARG A 144 14.90 0.78 -13.00
N PRO A 145 13.71 0.74 -13.63
CA PRO A 145 13.37 1.66 -14.72
C PRO A 145 13.35 3.13 -14.28
N ASP A 146 13.18 3.40 -12.98
CA ASP A 146 13.29 4.72 -12.36
C ASP A 146 14.67 5.36 -12.58
N LEU A 147 15.74 4.58 -12.48
CA LEU A 147 17.11 5.08 -12.68
C LEU A 147 17.35 5.45 -14.14
N ALA A 148 16.87 4.62 -15.08
CA ALA A 148 16.97 4.93 -16.51
C ALA A 148 16.23 6.24 -16.83
N ARG A 149 15.02 6.42 -16.28
CA ARG A 149 14.25 7.65 -16.46
C ARG A 149 14.95 8.88 -15.86
N ARG A 150 15.53 8.74 -14.67
CA ARG A 150 16.29 9.83 -14.03
C ARG A 150 17.45 10.28 -14.91
N ARG A 151 18.22 9.34 -15.48
CA ARG A 151 19.31 9.63 -16.43
C ARG A 151 18.81 10.36 -17.68
N ILE A 152 17.66 9.95 -18.23
CA ILE A 152 17.04 10.62 -19.38
C ILE A 152 16.64 12.06 -18.99
N LYS A 153 15.96 12.26 -17.86
CA LYS A 153 15.55 13.59 -17.38
C LYS A 153 16.75 14.51 -17.19
N GLU A 154 17.81 14.02 -16.55
CA GLU A 154 19.06 14.76 -16.34
C GLU A 154 19.73 15.14 -17.66
N LYS A 155 19.73 14.25 -18.67
CA LYS A 155 20.23 14.55 -20.01
C LYS A 155 19.48 15.73 -20.65
N TYR A 156 18.14 15.73 -20.60
CA TYR A 156 17.33 16.81 -21.18
C TYR A 156 17.46 18.14 -20.43
N LEU A 157 17.57 18.10 -19.10
CA LEU A 157 17.82 19.30 -18.29
C LEU A 157 19.18 19.94 -18.63
N ARG A 158 20.21 19.13 -18.88
CA ARG A 158 21.53 19.63 -19.32
C ARG A 158 21.54 20.20 -20.74
N GLN A 159 20.59 19.80 -21.59
CA GLN A 159 20.49 20.25 -22.98
C GLN A 159 19.71 21.57 -23.16
N GLY A 160 19.33 22.25 -22.08
CA GLY A 160 18.84 23.64 -22.15
C GLY A 160 17.48 23.85 -22.81
N MET A 161 16.62 22.82 -22.90
CA MET A 161 15.20 23.01 -23.24
C MET A 161 14.43 23.51 -22.01
N GLY A 162 14.58 24.80 -21.72
CA GLY A 162 13.53 25.59 -21.10
C GLY A 162 12.39 25.76 -22.10
N GLY A 163 11.26 25.12 -21.84
CA GLY A 163 10.05 25.24 -22.64
C GLY A 163 8.86 24.87 -21.76
N GLY A 164 8.06 25.86 -21.39
CA GLY A 164 7.12 25.81 -20.28
C GLY A 164 6.04 24.73 -20.40
N MET A 165 5.77 24.09 -19.27
CA MET A 165 4.41 23.75 -18.83
C MET A 165 4.46 23.54 -17.31
N VAL A 166 4.40 24.62 -16.54
CA VAL A 166 3.91 24.58 -15.17
C VAL A 166 2.39 24.56 -15.26
N MET A 167 1.84 23.41 -15.63
CA MET A 167 0.48 23.08 -15.20
C MET A 167 0.64 22.49 -13.81
N GLY A 168 0.02 23.13 -12.81
CA GLY A 168 0.03 22.67 -11.43
C GLY A 168 -0.25 21.18 -11.37
N ALA A 169 0.80 20.41 -11.12
CA ALA A 169 0.68 18.97 -10.95
C ALA A 169 -0.31 18.71 -9.81
N PRO A 170 -1.37 17.92 -10.04
CA PRO A 170 -2.20 17.43 -8.96
C PRO A 170 -1.31 16.83 -7.87
N LEU A 171 -1.69 16.94 -6.61
CA LEU A 171 -0.90 16.45 -5.47
C LEU A 171 -0.36 15.03 -5.68
N TRP A 172 -1.10 14.15 -6.37
CA TRP A 172 -0.66 12.79 -6.72
C TRP A 172 0.54 12.72 -7.69
N LEU A 173 0.75 13.71 -8.57
CA LEU A 173 1.89 13.76 -9.50
C LEU A 173 3.17 14.28 -8.83
N ARG A 174 3.09 15.05 -7.74
CA ARG A 174 4.27 15.44 -6.93
C ARG A 174 4.94 14.23 -6.27
N TRP A 175 4.15 13.21 -5.91
CA TRP A 175 4.67 11.91 -5.47
C TRP A 175 5.40 11.15 -6.59
N TYR A 176 5.08 11.41 -7.87
CA TYR A 176 5.70 10.77 -9.02
C TYR A 176 7.06 11.34 -9.42
N THR A 177 7.39 12.57 -9.03
CA THR A 177 8.62 13.25 -9.46
C THR A 177 9.79 13.09 -8.49
N GLY A 178 9.55 12.56 -7.28
CA GLY A 178 10.60 12.42 -6.26
C GLY A 178 11.15 13.77 -5.79
N GLU A 179 10.36 14.83 -5.89
CA GLU A 179 10.64 16.09 -5.22
C GLU A 179 10.53 15.86 -3.72
N GLN A 180 11.67 15.59 -3.08
CA GLN A 180 11.80 15.66 -1.63
C GLN A 180 11.76 17.14 -1.23
N TRP A 181 11.06 17.43 -0.13
CA TRP A 181 11.31 18.63 0.65
C TRP A 181 12.71 18.58 1.25
#